data_AF-A0A3D9SSZ5-F1
#
_entry.id   AF-A0A3D9SSZ5-F1
#
_cell.length_a   1.000
_cell.length_b   1.000
_cell.length_c   1.000
_cell.angle_alpha   90.00
_cell.angle_beta   90.00
_cell.angle_gamma   90.00
#
_symmetry.space_group_name_H-M   'P 1'
#
loop_
_entity.id
_entity.type
_entity.pdbx_description
1 polymer ?
#
loop_
_entity_poly.entity_id
_entity_poly.type
_entity_poly.pdbx_seq_one_letter_code
_entity_poly.pdbx_strand_id
1 'polypeptide(L)'
;MGFGELQVDPGDIRKAAGELGKVIDKLDQDLTTLESDLAGFGEPWGGDDIGMLIGMCYQGIHDLAMECFAGNLDELEAIAEDLEKMADNYQGSEELSDIEVNRVREILG
;
A
#
# COMPACT_ATOMS: atom_id res chain seq x y z
N MET A 1 -12.05 10.36 -35.32
CA MET A 1 -11.07 9.91 -34.31
C MET A 1 -11.65 10.30 -32.97
N GLY A 2 -12.28 9.35 -32.27
CA GLY A 2 -12.78 9.61 -30.91
C GLY A 2 -11.57 9.75 -30.00
N PHE A 3 -11.50 10.85 -29.26
CA PHE A 3 -10.63 10.95 -28.10
C PHE A 3 -10.98 9.76 -27.21
N GLY A 4 -9.99 8.95 -26.84
CA GLY A 4 -10.20 7.83 -25.92
C GLY A 4 -10.71 8.41 -24.61
N GLU A 5 -12.02 8.34 -24.41
CA GLU A 5 -12.67 8.76 -23.19
C GLU A 5 -12.14 7.82 -22.11
N LEU A 6 -11.41 8.37 -21.15
CA LEU A 6 -10.87 7.63 -20.03
C LEU A 6 -12.06 7.21 -19.17
N GLN A 7 -12.65 6.05 -19.47
CA GLN A 7 -13.67 5.45 -18.61
C GLN A 7 -12.98 4.93 -17.35
N VAL A 8 -13.12 5.69 -16.28
CA VAL A 8 -12.64 5.34 -14.96
C VAL A 8 -13.85 4.93 -14.13
N ASP A 9 -13.92 3.65 -13.76
CA ASP A 9 -14.95 3.15 -12.85
C ASP A 9 -14.45 3.32 -11.39
N PRO A 10 -15.08 4.18 -10.58
CA PRO A 10 -14.70 4.36 -9.18
C PRO A 10 -14.79 3.07 -8.35
N GLY A 11 -15.71 2.16 -8.71
CA GLY A 11 -15.86 0.87 -8.08
C GLY A 11 -14.67 -0.05 -8.31
N ASP A 12 -14.12 -0.07 -9.53
CA ASP A 12 -12.91 -0.83 -9.84
C ASP A 12 -11.69 -0.29 -9.09
N ILE A 13 -11.59 1.05 -8.95
CA ILE A 13 -10.52 1.67 -8.16
C ILE A 13 -10.64 1.29 -6.67
N ARG A 14 -11.83 1.38 -6.08
CA ARG A 14 -12.04 0.97 -4.67
C ARG A 14 -11.73 -0.49 -4.45
N LYS A 15 -12.09 -1.35 -5.40
CA LYS A 15 -11.76 -2.76 -5.35
C LYS A 15 -10.25 -2.97 -5.37
N ALA A 16 -9.54 -2.28 -6.27
CA ALA A 16 -8.07 -2.34 -6.33
C ALA A 16 -7.41 -1.84 -5.04
N ALA A 17 -7.90 -0.74 -4.47
CA ALA A 17 -7.43 -0.23 -3.17
C ALA A 17 -7.62 -1.26 -2.05
N GLY A 18 -8.80 -1.87 -1.97
CA GLY A 18 -9.09 -2.90 -0.96
C GLY A 18 -8.34 -4.22 -1.17
N GLU A 19 -8.02 -4.58 -2.42
CA GLU A 19 -7.14 -5.73 -2.72
C GLU A 19 -5.69 -5.42 -2.33
N LEU A 20 -5.21 -4.21 -2.61
CA LEU A 20 -3.89 -3.75 -2.20
C LEU A 20 -3.76 -3.73 -0.66
N GLY A 21 -4.75 -3.19 0.05
CA GLY A 21 -4.79 -3.20 1.52
C GLY A 21 -4.63 -4.61 2.11
N LYS A 22 -5.33 -5.62 1.55
CA LYS A 22 -5.18 -7.00 1.99
C LYS A 22 -3.78 -7.58 1.77
N VAL A 23 -3.10 -7.15 0.70
CA VAL A 23 -1.73 -7.58 0.41
C VAL A 23 -0.74 -6.93 1.38
N ILE A 24 -0.95 -5.64 1.71
CA ILE A 24 -0.19 -4.91 2.72
C ILE A 24 -0.34 -5.59 4.09
N ASP A 25 -1.58 -5.83 4.53
CA ASP A 25 -1.88 -6.51 5.81
C ASP A 25 -1.19 -7.89 5.90
N LYS A 26 -1.21 -8.63 4.78
CA LYS A 26 -0.57 -9.94 4.72
C LYS A 26 0.95 -9.82 4.81
N LEU A 27 1.56 -8.86 4.11
CA LEU A 27 2.99 -8.65 4.14
C LEU A 27 3.46 -8.24 5.54
N ASP A 28 2.74 -7.35 6.22
CA ASP A 28 3.01 -6.95 7.60
C ASP A 28 2.98 -8.15 8.57
N GLN A 29 1.97 -9.02 8.44
CA GLN A 29 1.88 -10.26 9.22
C GLN A 29 3.03 -11.23 8.93
N ASP A 30 3.40 -11.39 7.66
CA ASP A 30 4.50 -12.27 7.25
C ASP A 30 5.84 -11.74 7.79
N LEU A 31 6.05 -10.42 7.83
CA LEU A 31 7.24 -9.78 8.43
C LEU A 31 7.29 -9.92 9.95
N THR A 32 6.16 -9.71 10.63
CA THR A 32 6.05 -9.93 12.08
C THR A 32 6.39 -11.39 12.44
N THR A 33 5.92 -12.34 11.60
CA THR A 33 6.23 -13.76 11.78
C THR A 33 7.72 -14.02 11.56
N LEU A 34 8.32 -13.43 10.51
CA LEU A 34 9.75 -13.54 10.26
C LEU A 34 10.58 -13.03 11.45
N GLU A 35 10.26 -11.84 11.98
CA GLU A 35 10.96 -11.30 13.15
C GLU A 35 10.84 -12.21 14.38
N SER A 36 9.65 -12.78 14.62
CA SER A 36 9.43 -13.74 15.70
C SER A 36 10.28 -15.01 15.53
N ASP A 37 10.37 -15.54 14.30
CA ASP A 37 11.18 -16.71 14.00
C ASP A 37 12.67 -16.41 14.18
N LEU A 38 13.14 -15.25 13.71
CA LEU A 38 14.51 -14.78 13.89
C LEU A 38 14.87 -14.61 15.37
N ALA A 39 13.99 -13.98 16.15
CA ALA A 39 14.17 -13.86 17.60
C ALA A 39 14.22 -15.23 18.29
N GLY A 40 13.44 -16.20 17.80
CA GLY A 40 13.44 -17.59 18.28
C GLY A 40 14.78 -18.32 18.06
N PHE A 41 15.52 -17.98 17.01
CA PHE A 41 16.87 -18.52 16.78
C PHE A 41 17.92 -17.91 17.71
N GLY A 42 17.71 -16.68 18.19
CA GLY A 42 18.63 -15.96 19.06
C GLY A 42 19.97 -15.70 18.37
N GLU A 43 21.07 -15.94 19.08
CA GLU A 43 22.43 -15.71 18.59
C GLU A 43 23.17 -17.05 18.39
N PRO A 44 22.88 -17.80 17.30
CA PRO A 44 23.46 -19.12 17.06
C PRO A 44 24.98 -19.08 16.83
N TRP A 45 25.54 -17.90 16.53
CA TRP A 45 26.98 -17.66 16.33
C TRP A 45 27.79 -17.57 17.64
N GLY A 46 27.14 -17.53 18.80
CA GLY A 46 27.82 -17.49 20.10
C GLY A 46 28.47 -16.14 20.44
N GLY A 47 29.12 -16.06 21.60
CA GLY A 47 29.64 -14.81 22.17
C GLY A 47 31.16 -14.68 22.20
N ASP A 48 31.89 -15.47 21.41
CA ASP A 48 33.34 -15.29 21.25
C ASP A 48 33.65 -14.16 20.25
N ASP A 49 34.92 -13.78 20.09
CA ASP A 49 35.32 -12.66 19.23
C ASP A 49 34.85 -12.83 17.78
N ILE A 50 34.80 -14.08 17.29
CA ILE A 50 34.33 -14.41 15.94
C ILE A 50 32.79 -14.30 15.88
N GLY A 51 32.09 -14.84 16.88
CA GLY A 51 30.64 -14.73 17.03
C GLY A 51 30.18 -13.29 17.10
N MET A 52 30.87 -12.43 17.84
CA MET A 52 30.57 -10.99 17.90
C MET A 52 30.72 -10.31 16.54
N LEU A 53 31.77 -10.63 15.75
CA LEU A 53 31.93 -10.11 14.40
C LEU A 53 30.79 -10.54 13.46
N ILE A 54 30.37 -11.81 13.56
CA ILE A 54 29.23 -12.34 12.80
C ILE A 54 27.95 -11.60 13.21
N GLY A 55 27.70 -11.47 14.51
CA GLY A 55 26.54 -10.76 15.05
C GLY A 55 26.44 -9.32 14.58
N MET A 56 27.56 -8.58 14.55
CA MET A 56 27.59 -7.21 14.03
C MET A 56 27.22 -7.12 12.54
N CYS A 57 27.79 -8.01 11.70
CA CYS A 57 27.44 -8.04 10.28
C CYS A 57 25.98 -8.46 10.06
N TYR A 58 25.49 -9.44 10.82
CA TYR A 58 24.10 -9.86 10.79
C TYR A 58 23.17 -8.71 11.15
N GLN A 59 23.40 -8.05 12.29
CA GLN A 59 22.56 -6.96 12.77
C GLN A 59 22.49 -5.81 11.75
N GLY A 60 23.62 -5.42 11.16
CA GLY A 60 23.64 -4.35 10.16
C GLY A 60 22.83 -4.67 8.89
N ILE A 61 22.84 -5.93 8.44
CA ILE A 61 22.03 -6.35 7.28
C ILE A 61 20.56 -6.52 7.69
N HIS A 62 20.31 -7.06 8.88
CA HIS A 62 18.97 -7.22 9.44
C HIS A 62 18.24 -5.88 9.53
N ASP A 63 18.87 -4.88 10.14
CA ASP A 63 18.26 -3.56 10.33
C ASP A 63 17.97 -2.89 8.99
N LEU A 64 18.93 -2.94 8.06
CA LEU A 64 18.72 -2.42 6.70
C LEU A 64 17.55 -3.12 5.99
N ALA A 65 17.43 -4.44 6.15
CA ALA A 65 16.34 -5.19 5.53
C ALA A 65 14.98 -4.80 6.14
N MET A 66 14.87 -4.72 7.47
CA MET A 66 13.62 -4.33 8.13
C MET A 66 13.22 -2.89 7.82
N GLU A 67 14.17 -1.94 7.79
CA GLU A 67 13.91 -0.57 7.35
C GLU A 67 13.38 -0.51 5.92
N CYS A 68 13.96 -1.30 5.01
CA CYS A 68 13.50 -1.35 3.62
C CYS A 68 12.08 -1.92 3.51
N PHE A 69 11.75 -2.95 4.29
CA PHE A 69 10.39 -3.51 4.30
C PHE A 69 9.36 -2.53 4.86
N ALA A 70 9.68 -1.87 5.99
CA ALA A 70 8.82 -0.87 6.59
C ALA A 70 8.57 0.31 5.64
N GLY A 71 9.62 0.86 5.03
CA GLY A 71 9.48 1.97 4.07
C GLY A 71 8.63 1.60 2.86
N ASN A 72 8.78 0.38 2.32
CA ASN A 72 7.94 -0.08 1.21
C ASN A 72 6.47 -0.28 1.63
N LEU A 73 6.22 -0.75 2.85
CA LEU A 73 4.85 -0.89 3.37
C LEU A 73 4.17 0.47 3.50
N ASP A 74 4.86 1.46 4.07
CA ASP A 74 4.35 2.83 4.19
C ASP A 74 4.00 3.43 2.81
N GLU A 75 4.85 3.21 1.81
CA GLU A 75 4.59 3.67 0.44
C GLU A 75 3.37 2.97 -0.18
N LEU A 76 3.21 1.66 0.03
CA LEU A 76 2.06 0.91 -0.47
C LEU A 76 0.76 1.35 0.20
N GLU A 77 0.79 1.63 1.50
CA GLU A 77 -0.37 2.14 2.25
C GLU A 77 -0.78 3.53 1.73
N ALA A 78 0.18 4.42 1.50
CA ALA A 78 -0.08 5.72 0.89
C ALA A 78 -0.70 5.59 -0.52
N ILE A 79 -0.24 4.63 -1.33
CA ILE A 79 -0.83 4.35 -2.65
C ILE A 79 -2.28 3.84 -2.49
N ALA A 80 -2.55 2.95 -1.54
CA ALA A 80 -3.90 2.46 -1.30
C ALA A 80 -4.86 3.59 -0.91
N GLU A 81 -4.44 4.47 0.00
CA GLU A 81 -5.22 5.67 0.35
C GLU A 81 -5.46 6.59 -0.84
N ASP A 82 -4.45 6.80 -1.68
CA ASP A 82 -4.56 7.67 -2.85
C ASP A 82 -5.50 7.08 -3.91
N LEU A 83 -5.57 5.76 -4.03
CA LEU A 83 -6.60 5.09 -4.84
C LEU A 83 -8.00 5.34 -4.28
N GLU A 84 -8.20 5.27 -2.96
CA GLU A 84 -9.50 5.58 -2.35
C GLU A 84 -9.90 7.05 -2.60
N LYS A 85 -8.99 7.99 -2.38
CA LYS A 85 -9.20 9.42 -2.69
C LYS A 85 -9.51 9.62 -4.17
N MET A 86 -8.84 8.91 -5.06
CA MET A 86 -9.10 8.97 -6.49
C MET A 86 -10.52 8.49 -6.82
N ALA A 87 -10.95 7.36 -6.26
CA ALA A 87 -12.31 6.87 -6.45
C ALA A 87 -13.37 7.87 -5.96
N ASP A 88 -13.16 8.47 -4.78
CA ASP A 88 -14.07 9.48 -4.23
C ASP A 88 -14.15 10.73 -5.11
N ASN A 89 -13.01 11.17 -5.65
CA ASN A 89 -12.96 12.31 -6.56
C ASN A 89 -13.72 12.03 -7.87
N TYR A 90 -13.56 10.84 -8.46
CA TYR A 90 -14.28 10.48 -9.68
C TYR A 90 -15.79 10.39 -9.44
N GLN A 91 -16.21 9.73 -8.36
CA GLN A 91 -17.63 9.65 -8.01
C GLN A 91 -18.24 11.04 -7.77
N GLY A 92 -17.56 11.91 -7.02
CA GLY A 92 -18.04 13.27 -6.78
C GLY A 92 -18.12 14.11 -8.07
N SER A 93 -17.18 13.92 -8.99
CA SER A 93 -17.18 14.59 -10.30
C SER A 93 -18.34 14.14 -11.18
N GLU A 94 -18.67 12.84 -11.18
CA GLU A 94 -19.84 12.30 -11.87
C GLU A 94 -21.16 12.82 -11.28
N GLU A 95 -21.31 12.77 -9.95
CA GLU A 95 -22.50 13.27 -9.26
C GLU A 95 -22.76 14.76 -9.54
N LEU A 96 -21.71 15.59 -9.53
CA LEU A 96 -21.80 17.01 -9.88
C LEU A 96 -22.19 17.21 -11.35
N SER A 97 -21.62 16.42 -12.26
CA SER A 97 -21.93 16.50 -13.68
C SER A 97 -23.40 16.14 -13.95
N ASP A 98 -23.91 15.09 -13.31
CA ASP A 98 -25.31 14.68 -13.40
C ASP A 98 -26.26 15.76 -12.88
N ILE A 99 -25.92 16.41 -11.76
CA ILE A 99 -26.72 17.52 -11.20
C ILE A 99 -26.79 18.68 -12.20
N GLU A 100 -25.65 19.12 -12.74
CA GLU A 100 -25.62 20.26 -13.65
C GLU A 100 -26.27 19.96 -15.00
N VAL A 101 -26.11 18.74 -15.54
CA VAL A 101 -26.80 18.32 -16.77
C VAL A 101 -28.32 18.28 -16.57
N ASN A 102 -28.79 17.72 -15.45
CA ASN A 102 -30.22 17.72 -15.14
C ASN A 102 -30.77 19.14 -14.93
N ARG A 103 -30.00 20.03 -14.30
CA ARG A 103 -30.37 21.45 -14.15
C ARG A 103 -30.48 22.15 -15.51
N VAL A 104 -29.52 21.94 -16.41
CA VAL A 104 -29.57 22.50 -17.77
C VAL A 104 -30.77 21.95 -18.53
N ARG A 105 -31.08 20.65 -18.41
CA ARG A 105 -32.28 20.05 -19.00
C ARG A 105 -33.56 20.71 -18.49
N GLU A 106 -33.68 20.93 -17.18
CA GLU A 106 -34.83 21.63 -16.59
C GLU A 106 -34.98 23.08 -17.07
N ILE A 107 -33.87 23.78 -17.31
CA ILE A 107 -33.88 25.15 -17.84
C ILE A 107 -34.30 25.19 -19.32
N LEU A 108 -33.93 24.16 -20.11
CA LEU A 108 -34.13 24.15 -21.55
C LEU A 108 -35.43 23.46 -22.00
N GLY A 109 -36.09 22.68 -21.14
CA GLY A 109 -37.37 22.01 -21.42
C GLY A 109 -37.21 20.67 -22.11
#